data_AF-A0AAV3HB78-F1
#
_entry.id   AF-A0AAV3HB78-F1
#
_cell.length_a   1.000
_cell.length_b   1.000
_cell.length_c   1.000
_cell.angle_alpha   90.00
_cell.angle_beta   90.00
_cell.angle_gamma   90.00
#
_symmetry.space_group_name_H-M   'P 1'
#
loop_
_entity.id
_entity.type
_entity.pdbx_description
1 polymer ?
#
loop_
_entity_poly.entity_id
_entity_poly.type
_entity_poly.pdbx_seq_one_letter_code
_entity_poly.pdbx_strand_id
1 'polypeptide(L)'
;MLFAVVWMQGEFDFGGTPVNHAAQFGALVDKFRADLADMAGQCVGGSAGGVPWICGDTTYFWKQKNESTYQTVYGSYKNKTEKNIHFVPFMTDENGVNVPTNKPEEDPDIPGIGYYGSKWRDSSATWTSQDRASHFSSWARRGIISDRLATAILRHAGRVALNAGAS
;
A
#
# COMPACT_ATOMS: atom_id res chain seq x y z
N MET A 1 -2.43 -1.56 21.25
CA MET A 1 -1.71 -0.39 20.70
C MET A 1 -1.85 -0.42 19.18
N LEU A 2 -2.39 0.64 18.57
CA LEU A 2 -2.48 0.84 17.12
C LEU A 2 -1.16 1.41 16.62
N PHE A 3 -0.47 0.65 15.77
CA PHE A 3 0.87 0.99 15.30
C PHE A 3 0.90 1.75 13.99
N ALA A 4 0.01 1.45 13.06
CA ALA A 4 -0.04 2.07 11.74
C ALA A 4 -1.38 1.77 11.06
N VAL A 5 -1.72 2.57 10.05
CA VAL A 5 -2.71 2.20 9.04
C VAL A 5 -1.95 1.85 7.77
N VAL A 6 -2.16 0.65 7.21
CA VAL A 6 -1.65 0.29 5.89
C VAL A 6 -2.76 0.55 4.87
N TRP A 7 -2.50 1.44 3.91
CA TRP A 7 -3.48 1.89 2.92
C TRP A 7 -2.97 1.64 1.50
N MET A 8 -3.73 0.91 0.70
CA MET A 8 -3.43 0.66 -0.72
C MET A 8 -4.73 0.84 -1.51
N GLN A 9 -4.91 2.02 -2.10
CA GLN A 9 -6.12 2.38 -2.82
C GLN A 9 -5.82 3.50 -3.81
N GLY A 10 -6.54 3.50 -4.93
CA GLY A 10 -6.53 4.60 -5.92
C GLY A 10 -6.74 4.10 -7.35
N GLU A 11 -6.63 2.79 -7.59
CA GLU A 11 -6.69 2.16 -8.92
C GLU A 11 -7.96 2.53 -9.71
N PHE A 12 -9.11 2.58 -9.04
CA PHE A 12 -10.37 2.90 -9.70
C PHE A 12 -10.65 4.41 -9.77
N ASP A 13 -9.92 5.24 -9.03
CA ASP A 13 -10.08 6.69 -9.10
C ASP A 13 -9.49 7.27 -10.39
N PHE A 14 -8.61 6.55 -11.08
CA PHE A 14 -8.07 6.95 -12.39
C PHE A 14 -9.17 7.16 -13.45
N GLY A 15 -10.18 6.28 -13.47
CA GLY A 15 -11.31 6.37 -14.39
C GLY A 15 -12.51 7.15 -13.85
N GLY A 16 -12.45 7.57 -12.58
CA GLY A 16 -13.50 8.33 -11.90
C GLY A 16 -13.22 9.83 -11.92
N THR A 17 -13.01 10.41 -10.73
CA THR A 17 -12.65 11.83 -10.57
C THR A 17 -11.28 11.98 -9.90
N PRO A 18 -10.17 11.74 -10.63
CA PRO A 18 -8.81 11.73 -10.05
C PRO A 18 -8.48 13.00 -9.24
N VAL A 19 -8.98 14.14 -9.69
CA VAL A 19 -8.75 15.46 -9.05
C VAL A 19 -9.35 15.57 -7.65
N ASN A 20 -10.40 14.79 -7.34
CA ASN A 20 -11.05 14.80 -6.03
C ASN A 20 -10.37 13.87 -5.02
N HIS A 21 -9.60 12.90 -5.51
CA HIS A 21 -9.01 11.83 -4.69
C HIS A 21 -8.22 12.39 -3.51
N ALA A 22 -7.31 13.34 -3.76
CA ALA A 22 -6.45 13.92 -2.73
C ALA A 22 -7.25 14.58 -1.58
N ALA A 23 -8.32 15.31 -1.93
CA ALA A 23 -9.17 15.99 -0.95
C ALA A 23 -10.01 14.98 -0.14
N GLN A 24 -10.58 13.98 -0.81
CA GLN A 24 -11.39 12.94 -0.18
C GLN A 24 -10.56 12.06 0.75
N PHE A 25 -9.36 11.65 0.31
CA PHE A 25 -8.41 10.93 1.15
C PHE A 25 -8.00 11.76 2.39
N GLY A 26 -7.71 13.05 2.20
CA GLY A 26 -7.41 13.95 3.32
C GLY A 26 -8.54 14.01 4.35
N ALA A 27 -9.78 14.18 3.89
CA ALA A 27 -10.96 14.19 4.76
C ALA A 27 -11.17 12.85 5.49
N LEU A 28 -10.91 11.72 4.81
CA LEU A 28 -10.97 10.39 5.43
C LEU A 28 -9.95 10.24 6.57
N VAL A 29 -8.70 10.65 6.35
CA VAL A 29 -7.65 10.58 7.37
C VAL A 29 -8.00 11.45 8.57
N ASP A 30 -8.48 12.67 8.32
CA ASP A 30 -8.84 13.61 9.39
C ASP A 30 -10.04 13.07 10.20
N LYS A 31 -11.05 12.50 9.53
CA LYS A 31 -12.19 11.85 10.20
C LYS A 31 -11.75 10.62 11.02
N PHE A 32 -10.95 9.73 10.45
CA PHE A 32 -10.45 8.55 11.16
C PHE A 32 -9.72 8.93 12.46
N ARG A 33 -8.93 9.98 12.42
CA ARG A 33 -8.20 10.47 13.60
C ARG A 33 -9.13 11.08 14.65
N ALA A 34 -10.13 11.84 14.23
CA ALA A 34 -11.14 12.39 15.14
C ALA A 34 -11.92 11.26 15.84
N ASP A 35 -12.32 10.23 15.10
CA ASP A 35 -13.07 9.08 15.64
C ASP A 35 -12.22 8.24 16.62
N LEU A 36 -10.89 8.35 16.59
CA LEU A 36 -9.97 7.68 17.52
C LEU A 36 -9.57 8.53 18.73
N ALA A 37 -10.08 9.75 18.90
CA ALA A 37 -9.65 10.66 19.96
C ALA A 37 -9.79 10.06 21.37
N ASP A 38 -10.91 9.39 21.66
CA ASP A 38 -11.17 8.75 22.95
C ASP A 38 -10.30 7.50 23.19
N MET A 39 -9.68 6.98 22.13
CA MET A 39 -8.77 5.83 22.16
C MET A 39 -7.29 6.24 21.96
N ALA A 40 -6.97 7.52 22.15
CA ALA A 40 -5.62 8.07 21.93
C ALA A 40 -4.54 7.34 22.75
N GLY A 41 -4.83 6.93 23.99
CA GLY A 41 -3.90 6.15 24.83
C GLY A 41 -3.58 4.75 24.28
N GLN A 42 -4.37 4.25 23.34
CA GLN A 42 -4.10 3.01 22.61
C GLN A 42 -3.41 3.24 21.27
N CYS A 43 -3.07 4.47 20.90
CA CYS A 43 -2.35 4.80 19.67
C CYS A 43 -0.85 4.96 19.94
N VAL A 44 -0.01 4.56 18.99
CA VAL A 44 1.44 4.82 19.08
C VAL A 44 1.69 6.33 19.27
N GLY A 45 2.53 6.68 20.24
CA GLY A 45 2.76 8.07 20.62
C GLY A 45 1.60 8.75 21.36
N GLY A 46 0.63 7.98 21.87
CA GLY A 46 -0.47 8.48 22.70
C GLY A 46 -1.46 9.40 21.98
N SER A 47 -1.47 9.39 20.64
CA SER A 47 -2.37 10.22 19.84
C SER A 47 -2.72 9.57 18.50
N ALA A 48 -3.93 9.84 18.00
CA ALA A 48 -4.34 9.38 16.66
C ALA A 48 -3.50 10.02 15.54
N GLY A 49 -2.96 11.24 15.76
CA GLY A 49 -2.00 11.89 14.87
C GLY A 49 -0.65 11.17 14.81
N GLY A 50 -0.24 10.55 15.92
CA GLY A 50 0.98 9.75 16.03
C GLY A 50 0.95 8.45 15.22
N VAL A 51 -0.24 7.95 14.85
CA VAL A 51 -0.38 6.75 14.01
C VAL A 51 -0.02 7.08 12.56
N PRO A 52 1.06 6.47 12.02
CA PRO A 52 1.45 6.68 10.63
C PRO A 52 0.49 6.00 9.66
N TRP A 53 0.18 6.68 8.57
CA TRP A 53 -0.48 6.09 7.41
C TRP A 53 0.59 5.67 6.41
N ILE A 54 0.70 4.38 6.19
CA ILE A 54 1.64 3.76 5.26
C ILE A 54 0.89 3.52 3.95
N CYS A 55 1.00 4.48 3.05
CA CYS A 55 0.32 4.44 1.75
C CYS A 55 1.19 3.70 0.74
N GLY A 56 0.79 2.47 0.44
CA GLY A 56 1.44 1.64 -0.56
C GLY A 56 1.12 2.06 -1.98
N ASP A 57 2.09 1.87 -2.87
CA ASP A 57 1.94 2.05 -4.30
C ASP A 57 1.04 0.98 -4.95
N THR A 58 0.87 1.06 -6.26
CA THR A 58 0.13 0.08 -7.08
C THR A 58 1.06 -0.67 -8.04
N THR A 59 0.51 -1.58 -8.84
CA THR A 59 1.28 -2.33 -9.84
C THR A 59 1.73 -1.43 -10.98
N TYR A 60 2.79 -1.83 -11.69
CA TYR A 60 3.26 -1.09 -12.87
C TYR A 60 2.16 -0.95 -13.95
N PHE A 61 1.25 -1.92 -14.03
CA PHE A 61 0.14 -1.92 -15.00
C PHE A 61 -0.75 -0.70 -14.84
N TRP A 62 -1.11 -0.36 -13.61
CA TRP A 62 -1.98 0.77 -13.33
C TRP A 62 -1.32 2.10 -13.67
N LYS A 63 -0.03 2.25 -13.38
CA LYS A 63 0.73 3.45 -13.78
C LYS A 63 0.85 3.59 -15.30
N GLN A 64 1.16 2.50 -16.00
CA GLN A 64 1.28 2.52 -17.46
C GLN A 64 -0.06 2.83 -18.13
N LYS A 65 -1.16 2.23 -17.66
CA LYS A 65 -2.51 2.47 -18.20
C LYS A 65 -3.02 3.89 -17.93
N ASN A 66 -2.55 4.53 -16.84
CA ASN A 66 -3.08 5.81 -16.36
C ASN A 66 -1.98 6.85 -16.12
N GLU A 67 -0.98 6.89 -16.99
CA GLU A 67 0.23 7.70 -16.80
C GLU A 67 -0.07 9.18 -16.50
N SER A 68 -1.06 9.75 -17.21
CA SER A 68 -1.46 11.16 -17.07
C SER A 68 -2.09 11.50 -15.72
N THR A 69 -2.79 10.55 -15.08
CA THR A 69 -3.52 10.76 -13.82
C THR A 69 -2.85 10.10 -12.62
N TYR A 70 -1.80 9.31 -12.85
CA TYR A 70 -1.05 8.63 -11.81
C TYR A 70 -0.55 9.59 -10.72
N GLN A 71 0.06 10.71 -11.11
CA GLN A 71 0.57 11.69 -10.13
C GLN A 71 -0.57 12.41 -9.39
N THR A 72 -1.74 12.59 -10.02
CA THR A 72 -2.90 13.19 -9.37
C THR A 72 -3.42 12.31 -8.23
N VAL A 73 -3.44 10.99 -8.42
CA VAL A 73 -3.92 10.04 -7.41
C VAL A 73 -2.79 9.63 -6.47
N TYR A 74 -1.81 8.85 -6.95
CA TYR A 74 -0.74 8.27 -6.11
C TYR A 74 0.34 9.27 -5.74
N GLY A 75 0.56 10.31 -6.56
CA GLY A 75 1.41 11.43 -6.16
C GLY A 75 0.84 12.21 -4.98
N SER A 76 -0.49 12.17 -4.76
CA SER A 76 -1.12 12.82 -3.62
C SER A 76 -0.74 12.20 -2.27
N TYR A 77 -0.30 10.94 -2.23
CA TYR A 77 0.20 10.33 -1.00
C TYR A 77 1.61 10.80 -0.60
N LYS A 78 2.34 11.41 -1.54
CA LYS A 78 3.70 11.91 -1.30
C LYS A 78 3.66 13.27 -0.61
N ASN A 79 4.76 13.63 0.07
CA ASN A 79 4.97 14.93 0.70
C ASN A 79 3.89 15.33 1.73
N LYS A 80 3.29 14.36 2.42
CA LYS A 80 2.31 14.57 3.50
C LYS A 80 2.88 14.15 4.87
N THR A 81 4.19 14.31 5.04
CA THR A 81 4.89 13.89 6.25
C THR A 81 4.45 14.68 7.48
N GLU A 82 4.00 15.94 7.32
CA GLU A 82 3.41 16.70 8.43
C GLU A 82 2.11 16.07 8.96
N LYS A 83 1.37 15.36 8.09
CA LYS A 83 0.21 14.56 8.48
C LYS A 83 0.60 13.13 8.85
N ASN A 84 1.88 12.80 9.00
CA ASN A 84 2.37 11.45 9.29
C ASN A 84 1.90 10.41 8.25
N ILE A 85 1.83 10.82 6.98
CA ILE A 85 1.48 9.96 5.84
C ILE A 85 2.75 9.71 5.04
N HIS A 86 3.05 8.43 4.78
CA HIS A 86 4.30 7.97 4.18
C HIS A 86 4.01 7.08 2.99
N PHE A 87 4.54 7.45 1.84
CA PHE A 87 4.41 6.68 0.60
C PHE A 87 5.44 5.55 0.55
N VAL A 88 5.01 4.33 0.21
CA VAL A 88 5.87 3.16 0.05
C VAL A 88 5.84 2.66 -1.40
N PRO A 89 6.94 2.80 -2.15
CA PRO A 89 6.99 2.37 -3.54
C PRO A 89 6.95 0.85 -3.66
N PHE A 90 6.19 0.33 -4.63
CA PHE A 90 6.10 -1.11 -4.90
C PHE A 90 6.34 -1.49 -6.35
N MET A 91 6.38 -0.55 -7.29
CA MET A 91 6.40 -0.92 -8.70
C MET A 91 7.63 -1.72 -9.11
N THR A 92 8.80 -1.38 -8.58
CA THR A 92 10.05 -2.03 -8.92
C THR A 92 10.82 -2.47 -7.68
N ASP A 93 11.61 -3.53 -7.82
CA ASP A 93 12.65 -3.92 -6.87
C ASP A 93 13.82 -2.92 -6.86
N GLU A 94 14.85 -3.24 -6.09
CA GLU A 94 16.06 -2.42 -5.92
C GLU A 94 16.92 -2.35 -7.20
N ASN A 95 16.70 -3.26 -8.15
CA ASN A 95 17.39 -3.33 -9.44
C ASN A 95 16.57 -2.69 -10.58
N GLY A 96 15.38 -2.15 -10.28
CA GLY A 96 14.48 -1.57 -11.27
C GLY A 96 13.62 -2.59 -12.02
N VAL A 97 13.60 -3.86 -11.59
CA VAL A 97 12.72 -4.90 -12.15
C VAL A 97 11.33 -4.76 -11.58
N ASN A 98 10.30 -4.86 -12.42
CA ASN A 98 8.91 -4.78 -11.98
C ASN A 98 8.60 -5.85 -10.91
N VAL A 99 7.93 -5.43 -9.84
CA VAL A 99 7.44 -6.37 -8.83
C VAL A 99 6.38 -7.29 -9.46
N PRO A 100 6.49 -8.62 -9.27
CA PRO A 100 5.61 -9.58 -9.92
C PRO A 100 4.12 -9.36 -9.68
N THR A 101 3.34 -9.52 -10.75
CA THR A 101 1.88 -9.47 -10.75
C THR A 101 1.27 -10.86 -10.95
N ASN A 102 -0.06 -10.95 -10.95
CA ASN A 102 -0.79 -12.16 -11.30
C ASN A 102 -0.74 -12.50 -12.80
N LYS A 103 0.14 -11.87 -13.61
CA LYS A 103 0.48 -12.38 -14.93
C LYS A 103 1.16 -13.76 -14.80
N PRO A 104 0.74 -14.78 -15.57
CA PRO A 104 1.31 -16.12 -15.47
C PRO A 104 2.83 -16.19 -15.61
N GLU A 105 3.42 -15.32 -16.44
CA GLU A 105 4.86 -15.28 -16.70
C GLU A 105 5.66 -14.69 -15.53
N GLU A 106 5.00 -13.89 -14.68
CA GLU A 106 5.60 -13.22 -13.52
C GLU A 106 5.39 -14.00 -12.22
N ASP A 107 4.45 -14.94 -12.20
CA ASP A 107 4.13 -15.76 -11.03
C ASP A 107 4.24 -17.25 -11.35
N PRO A 108 5.48 -17.77 -11.52
CA PRO A 108 5.72 -19.16 -11.87
C PRO A 108 5.50 -20.11 -10.68
N ASP A 109 5.26 -21.38 -10.99
CA ASP A 109 5.25 -22.45 -9.97
C ASP A 109 6.65 -22.59 -9.34
N ILE A 110 6.67 -22.92 -8.06
CA ILE A 110 7.87 -23.37 -7.33
C ILE A 110 7.51 -24.71 -6.67
N PRO A 111 7.60 -25.83 -7.43
CA PRO A 111 7.12 -27.13 -6.96
C PRO A 111 7.81 -27.63 -5.69
N GLY A 112 9.10 -27.27 -5.51
CA GLY A 112 9.88 -27.67 -4.33
C GLY A 112 9.31 -27.20 -2.99
N ILE A 113 8.43 -26.19 -2.99
CA ILE A 113 7.74 -25.68 -1.80
C ILE A 113 6.21 -25.78 -1.93
N GLY A 114 5.72 -26.54 -2.92
CA GLY A 114 4.28 -26.68 -3.17
C GLY A 114 3.59 -25.38 -3.60
N TYR A 115 4.33 -24.40 -4.10
CA TYR A 115 3.75 -23.16 -4.61
C TYR A 115 3.36 -23.34 -6.07
N TYR A 116 2.07 -23.21 -6.37
CA TYR A 116 1.55 -23.17 -7.73
C TYR A 116 1.07 -21.75 -8.03
N GLY A 117 1.66 -21.16 -9.06
CA GLY A 117 1.48 -19.77 -9.41
C GLY A 117 0.18 -19.49 -10.15
N SER A 118 0.03 -18.27 -10.61
CA SER A 118 -1.24 -17.74 -11.10
C SER A 118 -1.74 -18.36 -12.43
N LYS A 119 -0.91 -19.12 -13.16
CA LYS A 119 -1.25 -19.75 -14.45
C LYS A 119 -2.41 -20.75 -14.35
N TRP A 120 -2.61 -21.35 -13.18
CA TRP A 120 -3.69 -22.33 -12.94
C TRP A 120 -5.07 -21.70 -12.75
N ARG A 121 -5.14 -20.36 -12.73
CA ARG A 121 -6.39 -19.60 -12.88
C ARG A 121 -6.49 -19.16 -14.34
N ASP A 122 -7.18 -19.93 -15.16
CA ASP A 122 -7.17 -19.80 -16.63
C ASP A 122 -8.47 -19.24 -17.23
N SER A 123 -9.46 -18.95 -16.39
CA SER A 123 -10.79 -18.51 -16.82
C SER A 123 -11.41 -17.53 -15.84
N SER A 124 -12.43 -16.81 -16.29
CA SER A 124 -13.20 -15.88 -15.45
C SER A 124 -13.92 -16.54 -14.29
N ALA A 125 -14.10 -17.86 -14.32
CA ALA A 125 -14.62 -18.62 -13.19
C ALA A 125 -13.59 -18.77 -12.05
N THR A 126 -12.30 -18.61 -12.35
CA THR A 126 -11.21 -18.94 -11.40
C THR A 126 -10.28 -17.78 -11.09
N TRP A 127 -10.15 -16.78 -11.98
CA TRP A 127 -9.36 -15.56 -11.74
C TRP A 127 -10.18 -14.41 -11.15
N THR A 128 -9.51 -13.42 -10.56
CA THR A 128 -10.15 -12.22 -9.98
C THR A 128 -10.49 -11.17 -11.03
N SER A 129 -9.64 -10.99 -12.04
CA SER A 129 -9.76 -9.96 -13.07
C SER A 129 -9.10 -10.42 -14.36
N GLN A 130 -9.68 -10.04 -15.50
CA GLN A 130 -9.10 -10.35 -16.81
C GLN A 130 -7.73 -9.67 -17.00
N ASP A 131 -7.60 -8.42 -16.55
CA ASP A 131 -6.32 -7.70 -16.50
C ASP A 131 -5.41 -8.32 -15.43
N ARG A 132 -4.66 -9.37 -15.79
CA ARG A 132 -3.86 -10.15 -14.85
C ARG A 132 -2.78 -9.35 -14.12
N ALA A 133 -2.22 -8.31 -14.75
CA ALA A 133 -1.23 -7.45 -14.11
C ALA A 133 -1.79 -6.37 -13.17
N SER A 134 -3.11 -6.26 -13.05
CA SER A 134 -3.73 -5.28 -12.16
C SER A 134 -3.51 -5.58 -10.67
N HIS A 135 -3.01 -6.78 -10.32
CA HIS A 135 -2.80 -7.20 -8.94
C HIS A 135 -1.40 -7.79 -8.75
N PHE A 136 -0.73 -7.44 -7.66
CA PHE A 136 0.50 -8.11 -7.22
C PHE A 136 0.27 -9.60 -6.97
N SER A 137 1.28 -10.42 -7.30
CA SER A 137 1.23 -11.87 -7.11
C SER A 137 1.23 -12.27 -5.63
N SER A 138 0.85 -13.53 -5.36
CA SER A 138 0.96 -14.06 -4.01
C SER A 138 2.42 -14.11 -3.54
N TRP A 139 3.36 -14.39 -4.45
CA TRP A 139 4.79 -14.36 -4.16
C TRP A 139 5.26 -12.95 -3.77
N ALA A 140 4.92 -11.93 -4.55
CA ALA A 140 5.28 -10.55 -4.26
C ALA A 140 4.72 -10.06 -2.91
N ARG A 141 3.49 -10.46 -2.58
CA ARG A 141 2.82 -10.11 -1.31
C ARG A 141 3.48 -10.74 -0.09
N ARG A 142 4.05 -11.95 -0.22
CA ARG A 142 4.78 -12.64 0.86
C ARG A 142 6.23 -12.15 1.01
N GLY A 143 6.77 -11.51 -0.02
CA GLY A 143 8.13 -10.98 -0.02
C GLY A 143 8.13 -9.45 -0.02
N ILE A 144 8.53 -8.86 -1.15
CA ILE A 144 8.89 -7.44 -1.24
C ILE A 144 7.80 -6.47 -0.76
N ILE A 145 6.51 -6.76 -0.97
CA ILE A 145 5.43 -5.87 -0.52
C ILE A 145 5.36 -5.85 1.00
N SER A 146 5.33 -7.02 1.66
CA SER A 146 5.31 -7.10 3.12
C SER A 146 6.60 -6.56 3.74
N ASP A 147 7.75 -6.81 3.11
CA ASP A 147 9.04 -6.33 3.63
C ASP A 147 9.12 -4.81 3.64
N ARG A 148 8.67 -4.17 2.55
CA ARG A 148 8.64 -2.70 2.45
C ARG A 148 7.63 -2.07 3.40
N LEU A 149 6.46 -2.68 3.56
CA LEU A 149 5.45 -2.24 4.54
C LEU A 149 5.98 -2.37 5.97
N ALA A 150 6.53 -3.53 6.34
CA ALA A 150 7.09 -3.76 7.67
C ALA A 150 8.24 -2.78 7.97
N THR A 151 9.12 -2.55 7.00
CA THR A 151 10.21 -1.58 7.12
C THR A 151 9.68 -0.16 7.37
N ALA A 152 8.63 0.25 6.64
CA ALA A 152 8.01 1.56 6.84
C ALA A 152 7.34 1.67 8.23
N ILE A 153 6.62 0.64 8.67
CA ILE A 153 6.00 0.60 10.00
C ILE A 153 7.07 0.71 11.09
N LEU A 154 8.13 -0.09 11.04
CA LEU A 154 9.23 -0.03 12.01
C LEU A 154 9.90 1.34 12.04
N ARG A 155 10.10 1.96 10.86
CA ARG A 155 10.69 3.29 10.74
C ARG A 155 9.84 4.40 11.35
N HIS A 156 8.52 4.36 11.15
CA HIS A 156 7.63 5.47 11.47
C HIS A 156 6.86 5.30 12.78
N ALA A 157 6.54 4.08 13.18
CA ALA A 157 5.91 3.77 14.46
C ALA A 157 6.94 3.38 15.53
N GLY A 158 7.94 2.57 15.16
CA GLY A 158 8.92 2.02 16.12
C GLY A 158 9.80 3.09 16.78
N ARG A 159 10.18 4.15 16.04
CA ARG A 159 10.94 5.28 16.59
C ARG A 159 10.17 6.11 17.62
N VAL A 160 8.85 6.21 17.47
CA VAL A 160 7.99 6.98 18.39
C VAL A 160 7.77 6.20 19.70
N ALA A 161 7.64 4.87 19.61
CA ALA A 161 7.48 4.01 20.79
C ALA A 161 8.69 4.02 21.73
N LEU A 162 9.92 4.11 21.20
CA LEU A 162 11.14 4.18 22.00
C LEU A 162 11.23 5.48 22.82
N ASN A 163 10.77 6.60 22.28
CA ASN A 163 10.83 7.89 22.96
C ASN A 163 9.71 8.06 24.00
N ALA A 164 8.56 7.39 23.83
CA ALA A 164 7.44 7.43 24.78
C ALA A 164 7.65 6.54 26.02
N GLY A 165 8.62 5.63 26.00
CA GLY A 165 8.99 4.78 27.15
C GLY A 165 10.19 5.29 27.97
N ALA A 166 10.76 6.43 27.58
CA ALA A 166 11.94 7.03 28.21
C ALA A 166 11.62 8.28 29.06
N SER A 167 10.33 8.58 29.28
CA SER A 167 9.84 9.71 30.08
C SER A 167 9.19 9.26 31.38
#